data_AF-A0A354X6B1-F1
#
_entry.id   AF-A0A354X6B1-F1
#
_cell.length_a   1.000
_cell.length_b   1.000
_cell.length_c   1.000
_cell.angle_alpha   90.00
_cell.angle_beta   90.00
_cell.angle_gamma   90.00
#
_symmetry.space_group_name_H-M   'P 1'
#
loop_
_entity.id
_entity.type
_entity.pdbx_description
1 polymer ?
#
loop_
_entity_poly.entity_id
_entity_poly.type
_entity_poly.pdbx_seq_one_letter_code
_entity_poly.pdbx_strand_id
1 'polypeptide(L)'
;KVFTLGVFNSANDVWAEIFRRQIGKTYRPPTLVTFTDHTTSPCGEASASTGPFYCPTDEKVYIDLNFFHQLSGEYGAKGELAMAYVTAHEVGH
;
A
#
# COMPACT_ATOMS: atom_id res chain seq x y z
N LYS A 1 0.24 5.97 -10.07
CA LYS A 1 -0.40 6.81 -9.03
C LYS A 1 -1.91 6.59 -8.91
N VAL A 2 -2.72 6.81 -9.97
CA VAL A 2 -4.19 6.63 -9.89
C VAL A 2 -4.62 5.19 -9.58
N PHE A 3 -3.99 4.21 -10.24
CA PHE A 3 -4.29 2.78 -10.00
C PHE A 3 -4.02 2.37 -8.55
N THR A 4 -2.83 2.65 -8.01
CA THR A 4 -2.44 2.35 -6.62
C THR A 4 -3.41 2.95 -5.61
N LEU A 5 -3.80 4.22 -5.80
CA LEU A 5 -4.78 4.88 -4.94
C LEU A 5 -6.16 4.19 -5.02
N GLY A 6 -6.58 3.77 -6.21
CA GLY A 6 -7.83 3.02 -6.39
C GLY A 6 -7.82 1.69 -5.63
N VAL A 7 -6.73 0.92 -5.73
CA VAL A 7 -6.58 -0.33 -4.98
C VAL A 7 -6.55 -0.06 -3.48
N PHE A 8 -5.78 0.93 -3.03
CA PHE A 8 -5.69 1.32 -1.63
C PHE A 8 -7.07 1.66 -1.05
N ASN A 9 -7.86 2.49 -1.74
CA ASN A 9 -9.21 2.84 -1.30
C ASN A 9 -10.12 1.61 -1.27
N SER A 10 -10.08 0.78 -2.30
CA SER A 10 -10.88 -0.47 -2.37
C SER A 10 -10.57 -1.41 -1.21
N ALA A 11 -9.29 -1.60 -0.87
CA ALA A 11 -8.88 -2.42 0.26
C ALA A 11 -9.40 -1.86 1.60
N ASN A 12 -9.34 -0.54 1.78
CA ASN A 12 -9.87 0.12 2.97
C ASN A 12 -11.40 0.02 3.09
N ASP A 13 -12.13 0.08 1.98
CA ASP A 13 -13.59 -0.11 1.95
C ASP A 13 -13.97 -1.54 2.38
N VAL A 14 -13.24 -2.55 1.90
CA VAL A 14 -13.41 -3.95 2.31
C VAL A 14 -13.19 -4.11 3.81
N TRP A 15 -12.11 -3.56 4.36
CA TRP A 15 -11.83 -3.63 5.79
C TRP A 15 -12.85 -2.87 6.63
N ALA A 16 -13.28 -1.69 6.19
CA ALA A 16 -14.34 -0.94 6.86
C ALA A 16 -15.65 -1.73 6.94
N GLU A 17 -16.02 -2.45 5.87
CA GLU A 17 -17.18 -3.31 5.86
C GLU A 17 -17.04 -4.49 6.84
N ILE A 18 -15.90 -5.18 6.82
CA ILE A 18 -15.62 -6.33 7.71
C ILE A 18 -15.67 -5.90 9.17
N PHE A 19 -14.97 -4.83 9.53
CA PHE A 19 -14.93 -4.32 10.91
C PHE A 19 -16.33 -3.96 11.41
N ARG A 20 -17.11 -3.27 10.57
CA ARG A 20 -18.50 -2.89 10.91
C ARG A 20 -19.41 -4.11 11.06
N ARG A 21 -19.34 -5.08 10.14
CA ARG A 21 -20.32 -6.19 10.08
C ARG A 21 -19.95 -7.38 10.95
N GLN A 22 -18.67 -7.69 11.12
CA GLN A 22 -18.21 -8.93 11.73
C GLN A 22 -17.52 -8.70 13.09
N ILE A 23 -16.87 -7.55 13.27
CA ILE A 23 -16.07 -7.26 14.48
C ILE A 23 -16.82 -6.31 15.43
N GLY A 24 -17.78 -5.53 14.91
CA GLY A 24 -18.49 -4.51 15.69
C GLY A 24 -17.60 -3.34 16.11
N LYS A 25 -16.55 -3.05 15.33
CA LYS A 25 -15.60 -1.95 15.58
C LYS A 25 -15.51 -1.01 14.39
N THR A 26 -14.98 0.18 14.61
CA THR A 26 -14.64 1.13 13.55
C THR A 26 -13.23 0.83 13.05
N TYR A 27 -13.10 0.57 11.75
CA TYR A 27 -11.80 0.44 11.09
C TYR A 27 -11.11 1.81 10.99
N ARG A 28 -9.81 1.84 11.24
CA ARG A 28 -8.96 3.03 11.06
C ARG A 28 -8.08 2.79 9.84
N PRO A 29 -8.36 3.45 8.70
CA PRO A 29 -7.52 3.27 7.52
C PRO A 29 -6.13 3.89 7.76
N PRO A 30 -5.05 3.24 7.28
CA PRO A 30 -3.74 3.86 7.28
C PRO A 30 -3.70 5.07 6.35
N THR A 31 -2.60 5.84 6.38
CA THR A 31 -2.34 6.87 5.38
C THR A 31 -1.39 6.36 4.30
N LEU A 32 -1.73 6.56 3.03
CA LEU A 32 -0.87 6.20 1.91
C LEU A 32 0.21 7.27 1.69
N VAL A 33 1.47 6.86 1.74
CA VAL A 33 2.64 7.66 1.38
C VAL A 33 3.28 7.09 0.13
N THR A 34 3.20 7.85 -0.96
CA THR A 34 3.95 7.52 -2.19
C THR A 34 5.21 8.35 -2.28
N PHE A 35 6.34 7.71 -2.58
CA PHE A 35 7.64 8.38 -2.72
C PHE A 35 8.39 7.85 -3.95
N THR A 36 9.58 8.39 -4.21
CA THR A 36 10.48 7.97 -5.28
C THR A 36 11.90 7.94 -4.74
N ASP A 37 12.64 6.86 -5.00
CA ASP A 37 14.01 6.57 -4.54
C ASP A 37 14.17 6.34 -3.04
N HIS A 38 13.83 7.33 -2.21
CA HIS A 38 13.99 7.22 -0.75
C HIS A 38 12.96 8.08 0.02
N THR A 39 12.63 7.62 1.23
CA THR A 39 11.94 8.43 2.25
C THR A 39 12.27 7.90 3.64
N THR A 40 12.12 8.75 4.66
CA THR A 40 12.33 8.35 6.06
C THR A 40 11.01 7.92 6.69
N SER A 41 11.01 6.79 7.40
CA SER A 41 9.90 6.38 8.25
C SER A 41 10.37 6.12 9.69
N PRO A 42 9.46 6.12 10.68
CA PRO A 42 9.80 5.70 12.04
C PRO A 42 10.24 4.22 12.14
N CYS A 43 9.93 3.41 11.13
CA CYS A 43 10.35 2.01 11.03
C CYS A 43 11.70 1.82 10.32
N GLY A 44 12.36 2.92 9.91
CA GLY A 44 13.64 2.92 9.20
C GLY A 44 13.58 3.66 7.86
N GLU A 45 14.71 3.65 7.15
CA GLU A 45 14.82 4.19 5.78
C GLU A 45 14.02 3.32 4.81
N ALA A 46 13.14 3.97 4.05
CA ALA A 46 12.40 3.38 2.97
C ALA A 46 13.14 3.65 1.65
N SER A 47 13.43 2.60 0.91
CA SER A 47 14.12 2.70 -0.38
C SER A 47 13.53 1.70 -1.37
N ALA A 48 13.89 1.84 -2.65
CA ALA A 48 13.54 0.86 -3.68
C ALA A 48 13.96 -0.58 -3.30
N SER A 49 15.03 -0.77 -2.52
CA SER A 49 15.48 -2.08 -2.05
C SER A 49 14.66 -2.67 -0.90
N THR A 50 13.97 -1.83 -0.12
CA THR A 50 13.10 -2.27 0.98
C THR A 50 11.75 -2.77 0.45
N GLY A 51 11.31 -2.25 -0.71
CA GLY A 51 9.98 -2.49 -1.26
C GLY A 51 8.88 -1.74 -0.51
N PRO A 52 7.61 -1.89 -0.93
CA PRO A 52 6.47 -1.36 -0.19
C PRO A 52 6.35 -1.96 1.21
N PHE A 53 5.88 -1.16 2.18
CA PHE A 53 5.68 -1.65 3.56
C PHE A 53 4.66 -0.83 4.34
N TYR A 54 4.07 -1.42 5.37
CA TYR A 54 3.34 -0.73 6.44
C TYR A 54 4.22 -0.46 7.67
N CYS A 55 4.13 0.75 8.23
CA CYS A 55 4.78 1.10 9.49
C CYS A 55 3.75 1.25 10.62
N PRO A 56 3.75 0.34 11.63
CA PRO A 56 2.80 0.40 12.75
C PRO A 56 3.00 1.59 13.68
N THR A 57 4.16 2.25 13.64
CA THR A 57 4.47 3.38 14.55
C THR A 57 3.74 4.66 14.14
N ASP A 58 3.45 4.83 12.85
CA ASP A 58 2.73 6.00 12.33
C ASP A 58 1.52 5.65 11.45
N GLU A 59 1.15 4.37 11.39
CA GLU A 59 -0.01 3.84 10.68
C GLU A 59 -0.04 4.24 9.19
N LYS A 60 1.12 4.10 8.53
CA LYS A 60 1.28 4.47 7.12
C LYS A 60 1.71 3.32 6.24
N VAL A 61 1.16 3.32 5.03
CA VAL A 61 1.60 2.44 3.93
C VAL A 61 2.52 3.24 3.02
N TYR A 62 3.75 2.80 2.87
CA TYR A 62 4.79 3.41 2.07
C TYR A 62 4.97 2.65 0.76
N ILE A 63 4.87 3.35 -0.38
CA ILE A 63 5.01 2.74 -1.71
C ILE A 63 5.93 3.60 -2.58
N ASP A 64 7.01 2.98 -3.09
CA ASP A 64 7.86 3.59 -4.11
C ASP A 64 7.20 3.52 -5.50
N LEU A 65 7.10 4.66 -6.18
CA LEU A 65 6.57 4.73 -7.54
C LEU A 65 7.52 4.13 -8.58
N ASN A 66 8.83 4.04 -8.32
CA ASN A 66 9.78 3.39 -9.22
C ASN A 66 9.54 1.88 -9.28
N PHE A 67 9.18 1.26 -8.16
CA PHE A 67 8.74 -0.15 -8.11
C PHE A 67 7.54 -0.39 -9.05
N PHE A 68 6.59 0.55 -9.10
CA PHE A 68 5.49 0.49 -10.06
C PHE A 68 5.96 0.56 -11.51
N HIS A 69 6.88 1.48 -11.82
CA HIS A 69 7.42 1.62 -13.17
C HIS A 69 8.17 0.37 -13.64
N GLN A 70 8.93 -0.27 -12.76
CA GLN A 70 9.59 -1.54 -13.04
C GLN A 70 8.57 -2.64 -13.36
N LEU A 71 7.58 -2.83 -12.49
CA LEU A 71 6.56 -3.86 -12.67
C LEU A 71 5.68 -3.64 -13.91
N SER A 72 5.24 -2.41 -14.13
CA SER A 72 4.37 -2.06 -15.26
C SER A 72 5.12 -2.12 -16.60
N GLY A 73 6.36 -1.63 -16.63
CA GLY A 73 7.19 -1.61 -17.84
C GLY A 73 7.65 -2.99 -18.29
N GLU A 74 8.05 -3.85 -17.35
CA GLU A 74 8.58 -5.18 -17.68
C GLU A 74 7.48 -6.24 -17.86
N TYR A 75 6.34 -6.10 -17.17
CA TYR A 75 5.35 -7.18 -17.07
C TYR A 75 3.91 -6.80 -17.49
N GLY A 76 3.66 -5.55 -17.89
CA GLY A 76 2.36 -5.09 -18.39
C GLY A 76 1.21 -5.35 -17.40
N ALA A 77 0.14 -6.02 -17.84
CA ALA A 77 -1.03 -6.34 -16.99
C ALA A 77 -0.69 -7.21 -15.76
N LYS A 78 0.39 -8.00 -15.81
CA LYS A 78 0.87 -8.75 -14.64
C LYS A 78 1.48 -7.81 -13.59
N GLY A 79 2.06 -6.69 -14.02
CA GLY A 79 2.57 -5.64 -13.14
C GLY A 79 1.46 -4.94 -12.37
N GLU A 80 0.32 -4.67 -13.01
CA GLU A 80 -0.86 -4.10 -12.32
C GLU A 80 -1.42 -5.05 -11.26
N LEU A 81 -1.50 -6.35 -11.57
CA LEU A 81 -1.91 -7.35 -10.58
C LEU A 81 -0.94 -7.44 -9.40
N ALA A 82 0.37 -7.47 -9.67
CA ALA A 82 1.40 -7.48 -8.62
C ALA A 82 1.30 -6.24 -7.72
N MET A 83 1.10 -5.06 -8.32
CA MET A 83 0.90 -3.81 -7.60
C MET A 83 -0.38 -3.83 -6.75
N ALA A 84 -1.46 -4.38 -7.28
CA ALA A 84 -2.70 -4.49 -6.53
C ALA A 84 -2.54 -5.42 -5.32
N TYR A 85 -1.90 -6.58 -5.53
CA TYR A 85 -1.60 -7.55 -4.49
C TYR A 85 -0.76 -6.96 -3.37
N VAL A 86 0.38 -6.32 -3.71
CA VAL A 86 1.27 -5.72 -2.71
C VAL A 86 0.58 -4.57 -1.98
N THR A 87 -0.13 -3.69 -2.68
CA THR A 87 -0.85 -2.59 -2.02
C THR A 87 -1.89 -3.12 -1.03
N ALA A 88 -2.65 -4.15 -1.41
CA ALA A 88 -3.63 -4.77 -0.52
C ALA A 88 -2.96 -5.52 0.65
N HIS A 89 -1.79 -6.14 0.43
CA HIS A 89 -0.99 -6.78 1.47
C HIS A 89 -0.59 -5.77 2.55
N GLU A 90 -0.04 -4.62 2.16
CA GLU A 90 0.39 -3.60 3.13
C GLU A 90 -0.77 -2.97 3.90
N VAL A 91 -1.95 -2.84 3.29
CA VAL A 91 -3.16 -2.43 4.01
C VAL A 91 -3.66 -3.50 4.99
N GLY A 92 -3.28 -4.76 4.79
CA GLY A 92 -3.67 -5.88 5.65
C GLY A 92 -2.85 -6.04 6.92
N HIS A 93 -1.71 -5.36 7.04
CA HIS A 93 -0.90 -5.29 8.26
C HIS A 93 -1.55 -4.43 9.34
#